data_AF-A0A379AM84-F1
#
_entry.id   AF-A0A379AM84-F1
#
_cell.length_a   1.000
_cell.length_b   1.000
_cell.length_c   1.000
_cell.angle_alpha   90.00
_cell.angle_beta   90.00
_cell.angle_gamma   90.00
#
_symmetry.space_group_name_H-M   'P 1'
#
loop_
_entity.id
_entity.type
_entity.pdbx_description
1 polymer ?
#
loop_
_entity_poly.entity_id
_entity_poly.type
_entity_poly.pdbx_seq_one_letter_code
_entity_poly.pdbx_strand_id
1 'polypeptide(L)'
;MLYQGANLTLHWLDDGIAELVFDATGSVNKLDTQTVASLGEAIAVLEQQPELRGLLLSSAKPAFIVGADITEFLSLFDAPTEKTEPVAELRQQHLQSSGRFAGTDSGRH
;
A
#
# COMPACT_ATOMS: atom_id res chain seq x y z
N MET A 1 5.00 -3.68 -25.62
CA MET A 1 5.28 -3.28 -24.23
C MET A 1 4.59 -1.93 -24.00
N LEU A 2 3.80 -1.80 -22.94
CA LEU A 2 3.02 -0.60 -22.61
C LEU A 2 3.71 0.27 -21.55
N TYR A 3 4.33 -0.36 -20.54
CA TYR A 3 5.10 0.31 -19.50
C TYR A 3 6.23 -0.58 -18.99
N GLN A 4 7.36 0.01 -18.61
CA GLN A 4 8.50 -0.69 -18.04
C GLN A 4 9.09 0.12 -16.88
N GLY A 5 8.88 -0.37 -15.66
CA GLY A 5 9.49 0.15 -14.44
C GLY A 5 10.58 -0.78 -13.92
N ALA A 6 11.17 -0.43 -12.78
CA ALA A 6 12.19 -1.23 -12.12
C ALA A 6 11.63 -2.52 -11.49
N ASN A 7 10.40 -2.46 -10.97
CA ASN A 7 9.80 -3.54 -10.17
C ASN A 7 8.57 -4.18 -10.82
N LEU A 8 8.09 -3.63 -11.93
CA LEU A 8 6.97 -4.17 -12.69
C LEU A 8 7.01 -3.76 -14.16
N THR A 9 6.35 -4.57 -14.99
CA THR A 9 6.19 -4.32 -16.42
C THR A 9 4.73 -4.51 -16.83
N LEU A 10 4.33 -3.86 -17.92
CA LEU A 10 2.99 -3.96 -18.47
C LEU A 10 3.07 -4.18 -19.98
N HIS A 11 2.36 -5.18 -20.49
CA HIS A 11 2.28 -5.47 -21.91
C HIS A 11 0.93 -6.07 -22.31
N TRP A 12 0.66 -6.11 -23.61
CA TRP A 12 -0.49 -6.84 -24.15
C TRP A 12 -0.21 -8.34 -24.10
N LEU A 13 -1.12 -9.10 -23.52
CA LEU A 13 -1.10 -10.57 -23.48
C LEU A 13 -1.89 -11.16 -24.66
N ASP A 14 -3.06 -10.58 -24.92
CA ASP A 14 -3.96 -10.95 -26.02
C ASP A 14 -4.82 -9.75 -26.43
N ASP A 15 -5.68 -9.92 -27.44
CA ASP A 15 -6.61 -8.90 -27.91
C ASP A 15 -7.45 -8.33 -26.75
N GLY A 16 -7.21 -7.07 -26.42
CA GLY A 16 -7.84 -6.37 -25.30
C GLY A 16 -7.53 -6.93 -23.91
N ILE A 17 -6.54 -7.81 -23.74
CA ILE A 17 -6.09 -8.28 -22.42
C ILE A 17 -4.65 -7.84 -22.21
N ALA A 18 -4.42 -7.02 -21.19
CA ALA A 18 -3.08 -6.65 -20.75
C ALA A 18 -2.63 -7.52 -19.58
N GLU A 19 -1.33 -7.71 -19.43
CA GLU A 19 -0.69 -8.33 -18.27
C GLU A 19 0.27 -7.35 -17.61
N LEU A 20 0.08 -7.14 -16.30
CA LEU A 20 0.99 -6.43 -15.41
C LEU A 20 1.74 -7.48 -14.57
N VAL A 21 3.06 -7.57 -14.79
CA VAL A 21 3.93 -8.52 -14.10
C VAL A 21 4.73 -7.80 -13.04
N PHE A 22 4.59 -8.20 -11.77
CA PHE A 22 5.48 -7.79 -10.70
C PHE A 22 6.77 -8.62 -10.73
N ASP A 23 7.90 -7.96 -10.91
CA ASP A 23 9.22 -8.58 -11.02
C ASP A 23 10.32 -7.67 -10.44
N ALA A 24 10.31 -7.48 -9.13
CA ALA A 24 11.37 -6.76 -8.44
C ALA A 24 12.71 -7.50 -8.56
N THR A 25 13.82 -6.78 -8.45
CA THR A 25 15.17 -7.37 -8.51
C THR A 25 15.48 -8.36 -7.38
N GLY A 26 14.77 -8.26 -6.25
CA GLY A 26 14.89 -9.15 -5.10
C GLY A 26 14.25 -10.53 -5.29
N SER A 27 14.29 -11.34 -4.24
CA SER A 27 13.66 -12.68 -4.21
C SER A 27 12.14 -12.66 -4.08
N VAL A 28 11.58 -11.52 -3.67
CA VAL A 28 10.15 -11.31 -3.43
C VAL A 28 9.73 -9.92 -3.90
N ASN A 29 8.47 -9.80 -4.33
CA ASN A 29 7.86 -8.51 -4.60
C ASN A 29 7.29 -7.90 -3.32
N LYS A 30 7.49 -6.60 -3.15
CA LYS A 30 7.01 -5.81 -2.02
C LYS A 30 6.34 -4.53 -2.55
N LEU A 31 5.41 -3.98 -1.78
CA LEU A 31 4.83 -2.66 -2.04
C LEU A 31 5.65 -1.60 -1.30
N ASP A 32 6.87 -1.36 -1.79
CA ASP A 32 7.65 -0.17 -1.42
C ASP A 32 7.16 1.07 -2.19
N THR A 33 7.66 2.23 -1.81
CA THR A 33 7.26 3.52 -2.38
C THR A 33 7.48 3.56 -3.89
N GLN A 34 8.57 2.97 -4.37
CA GLN A 34 8.88 2.90 -5.80
C GLN A 34 7.87 2.04 -6.55
N THR A 35 7.52 0.88 -6.01
CA THR A 35 6.58 -0.06 -6.62
C THR A 35 5.17 0.54 -6.67
N VAL A 36 4.74 1.25 -5.63
CA VAL A 36 3.45 1.95 -5.60
C VAL A 36 3.40 3.07 -6.65
N ALA A 37 4.48 3.85 -6.79
CA ALA A 37 4.58 4.89 -7.81
C ALA A 37 4.54 4.28 -9.23
N SER A 38 5.35 3.25 -9.50
CA SER A 38 5.34 2.54 -10.79
C SER A 38 4.00 1.90 -11.11
N LEU A 39 3.28 1.40 -10.11
CA LEU A 39 1.94 0.85 -10.31
C LEU A 39 0.97 1.95 -10.75
N GLY A 40 1.00 3.12 -10.10
CA GLY A 40 0.19 4.28 -10.49
C GLY A 40 0.45 4.72 -11.93
N GLU A 41 1.72 4.78 -12.35
CA GLU A 41 2.10 5.09 -13.73
C GLU A 41 1.59 4.05 -14.73
N ALA A 42 1.72 2.75 -14.42
CA ALA A 42 1.23 1.68 -15.27
C ALA A 42 -0.30 1.70 -15.42
N ILE A 43 -1.04 1.99 -14.34
CA ILE A 43 -2.50 2.14 -14.40
C ILE A 43 -2.88 3.36 -15.25
N ALA A 44 -2.19 4.50 -15.11
CA ALA A 44 -2.45 5.68 -15.92
C ALA A 44 -2.25 5.42 -17.44
N VAL A 45 -1.32 4.52 -17.80
CA VAL A 45 -1.18 4.06 -19.19
C VAL A 45 -2.39 3.24 -19.64
N LEU A 46 -2.88 2.32 -18.79
CA LEU A 46 -4.04 1.48 -19.09
C LEU A 46 -5.34 2.26 -19.23
N GLU A 47 -5.53 3.30 -18.42
CA GLU A 47 -6.70 4.19 -18.49
C GLU A 47 -6.84 4.89 -19.86
N GLN A 48 -5.75 4.97 -20.63
CA GLN A 48 -5.72 5.57 -21.96
C GLN A 48 -5.94 4.55 -23.10
N GLN A 49 -6.09 3.25 -22.80
CA GLN A 49 -6.24 2.20 -23.81
C GLN A 49 -7.73 1.82 -24.01
N PRO A 50 -8.43 2.36 -25.03
CA PRO A 50 -9.86 2.09 -25.25
C PRO A 50 -10.17 0.62 -25.59
N GLU A 51 -9.19 -0.12 -26.11
CA GLU A 51 -9.29 -1.53 -26.45
C GLU A 51 -9.13 -2.47 -25.24
N LEU A 52 -8.77 -1.94 -24.06
CA LEU A 52 -8.58 -2.74 -22.86
C LEU A 52 -9.92 -3.30 -22.37
N ARG A 53 -10.00 -4.63 -22.29
CA ARG A 53 -11.15 -5.40 -21.81
C ARG A 53 -10.85 -6.19 -20.53
N GLY A 54 -9.58 -6.50 -20.28
CA GLY A 54 -9.15 -7.24 -19.10
C GLY A 54 -7.71 -6.96 -18.73
N LEU A 55 -7.41 -7.10 -17.43
CA LEU A 55 -6.08 -6.96 -16.88
C LEU A 55 -5.76 -8.21 -16.04
N LEU A 56 -4.70 -8.93 -16.42
CA LEU A 56 -4.09 -9.96 -15.59
C LEU A 56 -2.99 -9.32 -14.74
N LEU A 57 -3.03 -9.54 -13.43
CA LEU A 57 -1.91 -9.22 -12.55
C LEU A 57 -1.20 -10.51 -12.19
N SER A 58 0.10 -10.57 -12.43
CA SER A 58 0.92 -11.76 -12.21
C SER A 58 2.23 -11.42 -11.49
N SER A 59 2.90 -12.44 -10.97
CA SER A 59 4.19 -12.32 -10.32
C SER A 59 5.19 -13.22 -11.02
N ALA A 60 6.37 -12.69 -11.32
CA ALA A 60 7.52 -13.48 -11.78
C ALA A 60 8.23 -14.22 -10.64
N LYS A 61 7.76 -14.07 -9.39
CA LYS A 61 8.30 -14.71 -8.19
C LYS A 61 7.35 -15.79 -7.67
N PRO A 62 7.84 -16.77 -6.88
CA PRO A 62 6.98 -17.83 -6.32
C PRO A 62 5.84 -17.31 -5.42
N ALA A 63 6.08 -16.23 -4.70
CA ALA A 63 5.05 -15.49 -3.98
C ALA A 63 4.57 -14.32 -4.84
N PHE A 64 3.29 -13.94 -4.70
CA PHE A 64 2.74 -12.82 -5.46
C PHE A 64 3.34 -11.48 -5.02
N ILE A 65 2.98 -11.02 -3.82
CA ILE A 65 3.51 -9.84 -3.12
C ILE A 65 3.50 -10.19 -1.63
N VAL A 66 4.61 -9.98 -0.91
CA VAL A 66 4.72 -10.38 0.51
C VAL A 66 4.20 -9.33 1.49
N GLY A 67 3.82 -8.14 1.00
CA GLY A 67 3.31 -7.02 1.79
C GLY A 67 4.02 -5.72 1.45
N ALA A 68 3.83 -4.69 2.29
CA ALA A 68 4.59 -3.45 2.22
C ALA A 68 6.03 -3.65 2.71
N ASP A 69 6.94 -2.77 2.29
CA ASP A 69 8.30 -2.78 2.82
C ASP A 69 8.33 -2.18 4.23
N ILE A 70 8.50 -3.03 5.24
CA ILE A 70 8.56 -2.63 6.66
C ILE A 70 9.71 -1.63 6.91
N THR A 71 10.80 -1.71 6.16
CA THR A 71 11.95 -0.81 6.35
C THR A 71 11.60 0.64 6.04
N GLU A 72 10.80 0.87 4.99
CA GLU A 72 10.27 2.18 4.65
C GLU A 72 9.09 2.58 5.54
N PHE A 73 8.30 1.60 5.99
CA PHE A 73 7.14 1.82 6.85
C PHE A 73 7.54 2.41 8.21
N LEU A 74 8.70 2.04 8.77
CA LEU A 74 9.22 2.63 10.02
C LEU A 74 9.53 4.12 9.87
N SER A 75 10.10 4.54 8.74
CA SER A 75 10.39 5.96 8.48
C SER A 75 9.13 6.82 8.33
N LEU A 76 7.98 6.23 7.96
CA LEU A 76 6.69 6.91 7.94
C LEU A 76 6.14 7.20 9.35
N PHE A 77 6.53 6.42 10.37
CA PHE A 77 6.17 6.70 11.76
C PHE A 77 7.02 7.79 12.42
N ASP A 78 8.24 8.00 11.92
CA ASP A 78 9.13 9.09 12.36
C ASP A 78 8.81 10.42 11.66
N ALA A 79 7.94 10.40 10.66
CA ALA A 79 7.47 11.62 10.01
C ALA A 79 6.59 12.44 10.97
N PRO A 80 6.71 13.78 10.99
CA PRO A 80 5.89 14.62 11.84
C PRO A 80 4.39 14.38 11.59
N THR A 81 3.63 14.31 12.68
CA THR A 81 2.24 13.82 12.81
C THR A 81 1.20 14.39 11.85
N GLU A 82 1.53 15.47 11.13
CA GLU A 82 0.64 16.15 10.18
C GLU A 82 0.30 15.30 8.94
N LYS A 83 0.98 14.15 8.74
CA LYS A 83 0.73 13.20 7.63
C LYS A 83 0.14 11.85 8.05
N THR A 84 -0.13 11.61 9.33
CA THR A 84 -0.52 10.29 9.88
C THR A 84 -1.88 10.29 10.59
N GLU A 85 -2.85 11.03 10.04
CA GLU A 85 -4.18 11.20 10.65
C GLU A 85 -4.89 9.88 11.04
N PRO A 86 -4.87 8.78 10.25
CA PRO A 86 -5.64 7.58 10.61
C PRO A 86 -5.11 6.83 11.85
N VAL A 87 -3.81 6.93 12.14
CA VAL A 87 -3.17 6.20 13.26
C VAL A 87 -3.17 7.04 14.54
N ALA A 88 -3.16 8.37 14.41
CA ALA A 88 -3.20 9.29 15.54
C ALA A 88 -4.53 9.20 16.33
N GLU A 89 -5.65 8.94 15.65
CA GLU A 89 -6.97 8.82 16.29
C GLU A 89 -7.09 7.60 17.22
N LEU A 90 -6.50 6.46 16.83
CA LEU A 90 -6.49 5.23 17.65
C LEU A 90 -5.77 5.43 18.98
N ARG A 91 -4.73 6.28 19.01
CA ARG A 91 -3.98 6.61 20.22
C ARG A 91 -4.78 7.49 21.19
N GLN A 92 -5.63 8.38 20.66
CA GLN A 92 -6.45 9.24 21.51
C GLN A 92 -7.62 8.49 22.17
N GLN A 93 -8.23 7.52 21.49
CA GLN A 93 -9.34 6.75 22.06
C GLN A 93 -8.94 5.87 23.26
N HIS A 94 -7.73 5.31 23.25
CA HIS A 94 -7.25 4.46 24.35
C HIS A 94 -6.91 5.26 25.62
N LEU A 95 -6.57 6.53 25.49
CA LEU A 95 -6.22 7.39 26.62
C LEU A 95 -7.48 7.95 27.33
N GLN A 96 -8.58 8.16 26.59
CA GLN A 96 -9.82 8.69 27.16
C GLN A 96 -10.69 7.65 27.88
N SER A 97 -10.56 6.36 27.56
CA SER A 97 -11.24 5.28 28.28
C SER A 97 -10.60 4.99 29.65
N SER A 98 -9.30 5.27 29.80
CA SER A 98 -8.53 4.98 31.02
C SER A 98 -8.73 6.01 32.15
N GLY A 99 -9.27 7.19 31.83
CA GLY A 99 -9.48 8.28 32.80
C GLY A 99 -10.86 8.34 33.47
N ARG A 100 -11.81 7.45 33.12
CA ARG A 100 -13.19 7.50 33.65
C ARG A 100 -13.45 6.67 34.91
N PHE A 101 -12.46 5.93 35.43
CA PHE A 101 -12.65 5.04 36.59
C PHE A 101 -12.10 5.58 37.93
N ALA A 102 -11.50 6.76 37.96
CA ALA A 102 -10.94 7.34 39.18
C ALA A 102 -11.69 8.62 39.58
N GLY A 103 -12.86 8.51 40.22
CA GLY A 103 -13.45 9.67 40.87
C GLY A 103 -14.94 9.64 41.15
N THR A 104 -15.45 8.65 41.89
CA THR A 104 -16.66 8.84 42.72
C THR A 104 -16.64 7.89 43.91
N ASP A 105 -15.92 8.23 44.98
CA ASP A 105 -16.32 7.84 46.33
C ASP A 105 -15.75 8.83 47.36
N SER A 106 -16.56 9.82 47.75
CA SER A 106 -16.36 10.50 49.02
C SER A 106 -17.65 10.37 49.82
N GLY A 107 -17.63 9.42 50.75
CA GLY A 107 -18.72 9.05 51.64
C GLY A 107 -19.35 10.22 52.37
N ARG A 108 -20.67 10.12 52.50
CA ARG A 108 -21.47 10.83 53.50
C ARG A 108 -21.08 10.30 54.87
N HIS A 109 -20.74 11.21 55.78
CA HIS A 109 -21.09 11.12 57.19
C HIS A 109 -21.48 12.51 57.68
#